data_AF-A0A937N8G6-F1
#
_entry.id   AF-A0A937N8G6-F1
#
_cell.length_a   1.000
_cell.length_b   1.000
_cell.length_c   1.000
_cell.angle_alpha   90.00
_cell.angle_beta   90.00
_cell.angle_gamma   90.00
#
_symmetry.space_group_name_H-M   'P 1'
#
loop_
_entity.id
_entity.type
_entity.pdbx_description
1 polymer ?
#
loop_
_entity_poly.entity_id
_entity_poly.type
_entity_poly.pdbx_seq_one_letter_code
_entity_poly.pdbx_strand_id
1 'polypeptide(L)'
;MHGGRGFERATDGCPRGYRIVSVDGTRITHRYQSSCESRVDRQGEFMGLGGRVPAKKDAVFTFNCYDAPNGSTARARIDEGPWQTMVHFKYKSSPIDKPHHWRLVTDTAKLSPGRHTIQAQVTWPDGTVVVEKETFAVAE
;
A
#
# COMPACT_ATOMS: atom_id res chain seq x y z
N MET A 1 -10.21 -31.73 -18.56
CA MET A 1 -9.94 -30.29 -18.35
C MET A 1 -11.18 -29.67 -17.73
N HIS A 2 -11.14 -29.22 -16.48
CA HIS A 2 -12.05 -28.22 -15.89
C HIS A 2 -11.43 -27.73 -14.57
N GLY A 3 -10.46 -26.83 -14.67
CA GLY A 3 -9.96 -26.03 -13.54
C GLY A 3 -10.58 -24.64 -13.64
N GLY A 4 -11.29 -24.22 -12.59
CA GLY A 4 -11.96 -22.92 -12.57
C GLY A 4 -12.81 -22.65 -11.33
N ARG A 5 -12.48 -23.26 -10.19
CA ARG A 5 -13.03 -22.89 -8.88
C ARG A 5 -11.87 -22.76 -7.92
N GLY A 6 -11.40 -21.54 -7.69
CA GLY A 6 -10.29 -21.30 -6.76
C GLY A 6 -9.43 -20.06 -7.02
N PHE A 7 -9.92 -19.06 -7.77
CA PHE A 7 -9.23 -17.78 -7.78
C PHE A 7 -9.65 -16.95 -6.56
N GLU A 8 -8.72 -16.94 -5.59
CA GLU A 8 -8.23 -15.75 -4.90
C GLU A 8 -9.26 -14.95 -4.09
N ARG A 9 -9.41 -15.35 -2.83
CA ARG A 9 -9.95 -14.47 -1.77
C ARG A 9 -8.98 -14.41 -0.61
N ALA A 10 -8.95 -13.26 0.06
CA ALA A 10 -8.11 -12.92 1.21
C ALA A 10 -8.15 -13.95 2.38
N THR A 11 -9.13 -14.85 2.40
CA THR A 11 -9.66 -15.52 3.58
C THR A 11 -9.06 -16.88 3.97
N ASP A 12 -8.19 -17.50 3.17
CA ASP A 12 -7.77 -18.91 3.38
C ASP A 12 -6.29 -19.13 3.78
N GLY A 13 -5.52 -18.05 3.97
CA GLY A 13 -4.13 -18.17 4.42
C GLY A 13 -3.13 -18.65 3.36
N CYS A 14 -3.51 -18.70 2.06
CA CYS A 14 -2.56 -19.02 1.00
C CYS A 14 -1.65 -17.82 0.65
N PRO A 15 -0.31 -18.00 0.56
CA PRO A 15 0.61 -16.94 0.13
C PRO A 15 0.39 -16.62 -1.35
N ARG A 16 -0.08 -15.41 -1.65
CA ARG A 16 -0.37 -14.95 -3.02
C ARG A 16 0.93 -14.57 -3.72
N GLY A 17 1.11 -14.88 -5.00
CA GLY A 17 2.38 -14.69 -5.71
C GLY A 17 2.55 -15.76 -6.80
N TYR A 18 3.60 -15.66 -7.60
CA TYR A 18 3.85 -16.65 -8.65
C TYR A 18 5.18 -17.37 -8.45
N ARG A 19 5.19 -18.67 -8.72
CA ARG A 19 6.41 -19.48 -8.75
C ARG A 19 6.92 -19.52 -10.19
N ILE A 20 8.08 -18.92 -10.43
CA ILE A 20 8.81 -19.06 -11.68
C ILE A 20 9.51 -20.42 -11.63
N VAL A 21 9.17 -21.29 -12.56
CA VAL A 21 9.88 -22.55 -12.79
C VAL A 21 10.69 -22.39 -14.06
N SER A 22 12.01 -22.52 -13.93
CA SER A 22 12.93 -22.54 -15.06
C SER A 22 13.47 -23.95 -15.23
N VAL A 23 13.42 -24.47 -16.46
CA VAL A 23 13.96 -25.77 -16.81
C VAL A 23 15.10 -25.55 -17.80
N ASP A 24 16.28 -26.04 -17.46
CA ASP A 24 17.47 -26.02 -18.31
C ASP A 24 18.07 -27.43 -18.34
N GLY A 25 17.84 -28.14 -19.45
CA GLY A 25 18.19 -29.55 -19.59
C GLY A 25 17.59 -30.41 -18.47
N THR A 26 18.45 -30.99 -17.63
CA THR A 26 18.03 -31.83 -16.49
C THR A 26 17.84 -31.04 -15.19
N ARG A 27 18.11 -29.72 -15.19
CA ARG A 27 18.00 -28.87 -14.00
C ARG A 27 16.68 -28.12 -13.98
N ILE A 28 15.94 -28.26 -12.89
CA ILE A 28 14.75 -27.48 -12.60
C ILE A 28 15.08 -26.50 -11.47
N THR A 29 14.87 -25.20 -11.70
CA THR A 29 15.06 -24.15 -10.70
C THR A 29 13.73 -23.50 -10.37
N HIS A 30 13.43 -23.39 -9.09
CA HIS A 30 12.20 -22.77 -8.59
C HIS A 30 12.57 -21.42 -7.95
N ARG A 31 11.91 -20.35 -8.39
CA ARG A 31 12.00 -19.04 -7.75
C ARG A 31 10.59 -18.57 -7.39
N TYR A 32 10.34 -18.38 -6.11
CA TYR A 32 9.10 -17.73 -5.67
C TYR A 32 9.23 -16.22 -5.83
N GLN A 33 8.23 -15.60 -6.45
CA GLN A 33 8.10 -14.15 -6.57
C GLN A 33 6.80 -13.71 -5.90
N SER A 34 6.96 -13.01 -4.78
CA SER A 34 5.88 -12.27 -4.12
C SER A 34 5.20 -11.31 -5.10
N SER A 35 3.88 -11.40 -5.26
CA SER A 35 3.08 -10.29 -5.81
C SER A 35 2.78 -9.27 -4.69
N CYS A 36 2.24 -8.09 -5.01
CA CYS A 36 1.77 -7.14 -3.98
C CYS A 36 0.77 -7.79 -3.00
N GLU A 37 0.10 -8.85 -3.45
CA GLU A 37 -0.90 -9.64 -2.71
C GLU A 37 -0.25 -10.68 -1.76
N SER A 38 1.07 -10.89 -1.85
CA SER A 38 1.85 -11.83 -1.03
C SER A 38 2.14 -11.37 0.40
N ARG A 39 1.92 -10.09 0.69
CA ARG A 39 2.18 -9.50 2.01
C ARG A 39 1.02 -9.87 2.93
N VAL A 40 1.11 -11.06 3.52
CA VAL A 40 0.04 -11.66 4.35
C VAL A 40 -0.16 -10.95 5.69
N ASP A 41 0.77 -10.10 6.08
CA ASP A 41 0.80 -9.36 7.35
C ASP A 41 0.42 -7.88 7.21
N ARG A 42 0.18 -7.39 5.98
CA ARG A 42 -0.14 -5.99 5.71
C ARG A 42 -1.40 -5.86 4.87
N GLN A 43 -2.17 -4.82 5.17
CA GLN A 43 -3.38 -4.45 4.43
C GLN A 43 -3.15 -3.20 3.56
N GLY A 44 -1.94 -2.64 3.59
CA GLY A 44 -1.53 -1.58 2.68
C GLY A 44 -0.08 -1.15 2.88
N GLU A 45 0.39 -0.28 1.99
CA GLU A 45 1.76 0.25 2.03
C GLU A 45 1.82 1.71 1.60
N PHE A 46 2.76 2.44 2.20
CA PHE A 46 3.15 3.75 1.68
C PHE A 46 4.17 3.58 0.55
N MET A 47 3.89 4.21 -0.59
CA MET A 47 4.76 4.14 -1.76
C MET A 47 5.84 5.22 -1.70
N GLY A 48 7.07 4.84 -2.08
CA GLY A 48 8.16 5.81 -2.30
C GLY A 48 8.84 6.34 -1.04
N LEU A 49 8.64 5.72 0.13
CA LEU A 49 9.28 6.14 1.39
C LEU A 49 10.70 5.61 1.63
N GLY A 50 11.34 5.01 0.62
CA GLY A 50 12.70 4.47 0.74
C GLY A 50 13.81 5.52 0.89
N GLY A 51 13.50 6.82 0.70
CA GLY A 51 14.47 7.92 0.78
C GLY A 51 14.04 9.03 1.75
N ARG A 52 14.89 10.05 1.90
CA ARG A 52 14.54 11.28 2.66
C ARG A 52 13.47 12.07 1.90
N VAL A 53 12.40 12.43 2.60
CA VAL A 53 11.33 13.30 2.10
C VAL A 53 11.80 14.76 2.18
N PRO A 54 11.73 15.52 1.08
CA PRO A 54 12.10 16.94 1.12
C PRO A 54 11.17 17.76 2.04
N ALA A 55 11.72 18.75 2.72
CA ALA A 55 10.96 19.76 3.45
C ALA A 55 10.28 20.72 2.44
N LYS A 56 8.97 20.57 2.21
CA LYS A 56 8.21 21.43 1.28
C LYS A 56 6.73 21.52 1.65
N LYS A 57 6.07 22.57 1.18
CA LYS A 57 4.66 22.87 1.53
C LYS A 57 3.64 21.85 1.00
N ASP A 58 4.01 21.10 -0.05
CA ASP A 58 3.13 20.24 -0.82
C ASP A 58 3.74 18.84 -1.01
N ALA A 59 4.31 18.28 0.06
CA ALA A 59 4.80 16.91 0.03
C ALA A 59 3.64 15.93 -0.15
N VAL A 60 3.82 14.96 -1.04
CA VAL A 60 2.79 13.97 -1.39
C VAL A 60 3.18 12.62 -0.83
N PHE A 61 2.39 12.12 0.11
CA PHE A 61 2.46 10.74 0.57
C PHE A 61 1.37 9.93 -0.14
N THR A 62 1.76 8.80 -0.73
CA THR A 62 0.80 7.94 -1.41
C THR A 62 0.65 6.63 -0.66
N PHE A 63 -0.59 6.26 -0.34
CA PHE A 63 -0.92 5.02 0.33
C PHE A 63 -1.70 4.11 -0.61
N ASN A 64 -1.29 2.86 -0.69
CA ASN A 64 -2.00 1.78 -1.37
C ASN A 64 -2.64 0.88 -0.31
N CYS A 65 -3.96 0.81 -0.23
CA CYS A 65 -4.69 -0.13 0.65
C CYS A 65 -5.17 -1.30 -0.19
N TYR A 66 -4.67 -2.49 0.11
CA TYR A 66 -5.06 -3.70 -0.60
C TYR A 66 -6.55 -3.99 -0.40
N ASP A 67 -7.19 -4.45 -1.46
CA ASP A 67 -8.59 -4.91 -1.49
C ASP A 67 -9.67 -3.90 -1.04
N ALA A 68 -9.31 -2.64 -0.83
CA ALA A 68 -10.27 -1.64 -0.39
C ALA A 68 -11.44 -1.50 -1.39
N PRO A 69 -12.69 -1.69 -0.92
CA PRO A 69 -13.87 -1.66 -1.78
C PRO A 69 -14.25 -0.24 -2.19
N ASN A 70 -15.08 -0.14 -3.24
CA ASN A 70 -15.72 1.12 -3.64
C ASN A 70 -16.45 1.77 -2.47
N GLY A 71 -16.30 3.09 -2.31
CA GLY A 71 -16.88 3.85 -1.20
C GLY A 71 -16.00 3.94 0.04
N SER A 72 -14.83 3.28 0.06
CA SER A 72 -13.87 3.45 1.15
C SER A 72 -13.33 4.88 1.24
N THR A 73 -13.13 5.35 2.47
CA THR A 73 -12.53 6.66 2.76
C THR A 73 -11.19 6.49 3.46
N ALA A 74 -10.28 7.45 3.27
CA ALA A 74 -8.94 7.38 3.85
C ALA A 74 -8.54 8.69 4.52
N ARG A 75 -7.80 8.57 5.62
CA ARG A 75 -7.16 9.66 6.34
C ARG A 75 -5.77 9.25 6.78
N ALA A 76 -4.86 10.21 6.93
CA ALA A 76 -3.53 9.97 7.46
C ALA A 76 -3.12 11.05 8.46
N ARG A 77 -2.20 10.71 9.35
CA ARG A 77 -1.55 11.67 10.26
C ARG A 77 -0.06 11.42 10.28
N ILE A 78 0.70 12.49 10.50
CA ILE A 78 2.13 12.45 10.75
C ILE A 78 2.33 12.59 12.26
N ASP A 79 3.09 11.68 12.84
CA ASP A 79 3.28 11.51 14.28
C ASP A 79 1.93 11.50 15.02
N GLU A 80 1.83 12.22 16.13
CA GLU A 80 0.58 12.40 16.88
C GLU A 80 -0.19 13.67 16.46
N GLY A 81 0.09 14.17 15.24
CA GLY A 81 -0.64 15.29 14.66
C GLY A 81 -2.10 14.96 14.30
N PRO A 82 -2.86 15.95 13.81
CA PRO A 82 -4.25 15.75 13.44
C PRO A 82 -4.39 14.83 12.23
N TRP A 83 -5.48 14.05 12.21
CA TRP A 83 -5.88 13.31 11.03
C TRP A 83 -6.25 14.26 9.89
N GLN A 84 -5.67 14.02 8.72
CA GLN A 84 -5.92 14.75 7.48
C GLN A 84 -6.56 13.81 6.47
N THR A 85 -7.58 14.29 5.76
CA THR A 85 -8.24 13.53 4.69
C THR A 85 -7.26 13.23 3.57
N MET A 86 -7.27 11.99 3.08
CA MET A 86 -6.54 11.61 1.88
C MET A 86 -7.48 11.57 0.67
N VAL A 87 -6.99 12.06 -0.46
CA VAL A 87 -7.77 12.13 -1.71
C VAL A 87 -7.52 10.87 -2.52
N HIS A 88 -8.60 10.17 -2.87
CA HIS A 88 -8.53 9.02 -3.78
C HIS A 88 -8.03 9.48 -5.16
N PHE A 89 -7.19 8.67 -5.81
CA PHE A 89 -6.79 8.95 -7.18
C PHE A 89 -6.56 7.65 -7.96
N LYS A 90 -6.71 7.74 -9.28
CA LYS A 90 -6.44 6.64 -10.18
C LYS A 90 -4.93 6.55 -10.46
N TYR A 91 -4.29 5.50 -9.95
CA TYR A 91 -2.93 5.14 -10.36
C TYR A 91 -2.97 4.54 -11.78
N LYS A 92 -1.99 4.86 -12.64
CA LYS A 92 -2.07 4.61 -14.09
C LYS A 92 -2.29 3.12 -14.44
N SER A 93 -2.94 2.90 -15.59
CA SER A 93 -3.07 1.62 -16.35
C SER A 93 -4.03 0.52 -15.84
N SER A 94 -4.77 0.68 -14.74
CA SER A 94 -5.79 -0.31 -14.40
C SER A 94 -7.09 -0.12 -15.22
N PRO A 95 -7.59 -1.15 -15.92
CA PRO A 95 -8.91 -1.13 -16.57
C PRO A 95 -10.05 -1.13 -15.55
N ILE A 96 -9.77 -1.39 -14.27
CA ILE A 96 -10.74 -1.37 -13.16
C ILE A 96 -10.37 -0.21 -12.23
N ASP A 97 -11.29 0.74 -12.07
CA ASP A 97 -11.17 1.81 -11.09
C ASP A 97 -11.52 1.26 -9.70
N LYS A 98 -10.58 0.53 -9.09
CA LYS A 98 -10.68 0.14 -7.67
C LYS A 98 -10.04 1.25 -6.84
N PRO A 99 -10.72 1.81 -5.82
CA PRO A 99 -10.15 2.84 -4.98
C PRO A 99 -9.25 2.22 -3.91
N HIS A 100 -8.05 1.81 -4.36
CA HIS A 100 -7.00 1.30 -3.49
C HIS A 100 -5.83 2.28 -3.35
N HIS A 101 -5.89 3.48 -3.96
CA HIS A 101 -4.81 4.46 -3.90
C HIS A 101 -5.30 5.83 -3.42
N TRP A 102 -4.63 6.40 -2.42
CA TRP A 102 -4.91 7.73 -1.89
C TRP A 102 -3.65 8.57 -1.71
N ARG A 103 -3.81 9.89 -1.76
CA ARG A 103 -2.75 10.87 -1.51
C ARG A 103 -3.07 11.74 -0.31
N LEU A 104 -2.09 11.88 0.57
CA LEU A 104 -2.01 12.98 1.51
C LEU A 104 -1.09 14.05 0.90
N VAL A 105 -1.58 15.27 0.76
CA VAL A 105 -0.76 16.44 0.46
C VAL A 105 -0.60 17.22 1.75
N THR A 106 0.63 17.44 2.21
CA THR A 106 0.89 18.07 3.51
C THR A 106 2.19 18.87 3.50
N ASP A 107 2.33 19.74 4.49
CA ASP A 107 3.46 20.67 4.62
C ASP A 107 4.57 20.04 5.49
N THR A 108 5.52 19.36 4.84
CA THR A 108 6.69 18.80 5.53
C THR A 108 7.74 19.84 5.89
N ALA A 109 7.62 21.08 5.40
CA ALA A 109 8.53 22.17 5.82
C ALA A 109 8.26 22.65 7.25
N LYS A 110 7.12 22.26 7.85
CA LYS A 110 6.81 22.49 9.27
C LYS A 110 7.35 21.40 10.19
N LEU A 111 7.87 20.29 9.64
CA LEU A 111 8.44 19.21 10.43
C LEU A 111 9.92 19.51 10.72
N SER A 112 10.40 19.11 11.88
CA SER A 112 11.83 19.10 12.15
C SER A 112 12.56 18.16 11.18
N PRO A 113 13.81 18.44 10.80
CA PRO A 113 14.63 17.45 10.12
C PRO A 113 14.74 16.14 10.95
N GLY A 114 14.83 14.99 10.27
CA GLY A 114 15.01 13.69 10.92
C GLY A 114 13.79 12.76 10.85
N ARG A 115 13.73 11.79 11.76
CA ARG A 115 12.80 10.66 11.71
C ARG A 115 11.39 11.05 12.18
N HIS A 116 10.41 10.68 11.38
CA HIS A 116 8.98 10.83 11.65
C HIS A 116 8.24 9.51 11.40
N THR A 117 7.00 9.48 11.85
CA THR A 117 6.06 8.39 11.55
C THR A 117 4.88 8.93 10.76
N ILE A 118 4.34 8.10 9.87
CA ILE A 118 3.08 8.37 9.19
C ILE A 118 2.15 7.18 9.40
N GLN A 119 0.90 7.47 9.71
CA GLN A 119 -0.14 6.47 9.92
C GLN A 119 -1.29 6.74 8.95
N ALA A 120 -1.71 5.74 8.19
CA ALA A 120 -2.91 5.76 7.37
C ALA A 120 -4.01 4.95 8.04
N GLN A 121 -5.25 5.43 7.90
CA GLN A 121 -6.45 4.71 8.25
C GLN A 121 -7.41 4.73 7.07
N VAL A 122 -7.85 3.56 6.63
CA VAL A 122 -8.89 3.38 5.60
C VAL A 122 -10.11 2.76 6.25
N THR A 123 -11.28 3.36 6.00
CA THR A 123 -12.57 2.88 6.50
C THR A 123 -13.40 2.40 5.33
N TRP A 124 -13.78 1.13 5.35
CA TRP A 124 -14.62 0.50 4.34
C TRP A 124 -16.10 0.84 4.58
N PRO A 125 -16.98 0.70 3.57
CA PRO A 125 -18.41 1.00 3.72
C PRO A 125 -19.13 0.14 4.77
N ASP A 126 -18.63 -1.06 5.05
CA ASP A 126 -19.19 -1.96 6.08
C ASP A 126 -18.70 -1.63 7.50
N GLY A 127 -17.87 -0.59 7.65
CA GLY A 127 -17.29 -0.16 8.92
C GLY A 127 -15.95 -0.82 9.26
N THR A 128 -15.45 -1.74 8.43
CA THR A 128 -14.10 -2.31 8.62
C THR A 128 -13.05 -1.20 8.56
N VAL A 129 -12.08 -1.24 9.47
CA VAL A 129 -11.00 -0.25 9.57
C VAL A 129 -9.65 -0.93 9.37
N VAL A 130 -8.91 -0.47 8.37
CA VAL A 130 -7.50 -0.82 8.13
C VAL A 130 -6.62 0.30 8.66
N VAL A 131 -5.58 -0.05 9.41
CA VAL A 131 -4.58 0.89 9.93
C VAL A 131 -3.19 0.39 9.60
N GLU A 132 -2.39 1.24 8.97
CA GLU A 132 -0.99 0.95 8.63
C GLU A 132 -0.11 2.11 9.09
N LYS A 133 1.09 1.78 9.59
CA LYS A 133 2.07 2.75 10.04
C LYS A 133 3.40 2.51 9.35
N GLU A 134 4.08 3.58 9.00
CA GLU A 134 5.41 3.53 8.40
C GLU A 134 6.27 4.66 8.95
N THR A 135 7.58 4.53 8.77
CA THR A 135 8.52 5.57 9.16
C THR A 135 9.17 6.22 7.95
N PHE A 136 9.44 7.52 8.05
CA PHE A 136 10.16 8.26 7.02
C PHE A 136 11.12 9.26 7.69
N ALA A 137 12.01 9.85 6.91
CA ALA A 137 12.87 10.92 7.39
C ALA A 137 12.69 12.17 6.54
N VAL A 138 12.59 13.33 7.18
CA VAL A 138 12.64 14.64 6.50
C VAL A 138 14.11 15.02 6.29
N ALA A 139 14.42 15.57 5.11
CA ALA A 139 15.75 16.08 4.79
C ALA A 139 16.19 17.22 5.72
N GLU A 140 17.50 17.41 5.84
CA GLU A 140 18.11 18.59 6.49
C GLU A 140 17.92 19.85 5.66
#